data_AF-A0AAX2A9P6-F1
#
_entry.id   AF-A0AAX2A9P6-F1
#
_cell.length_a   1.000
_cell.length_b   1.000
_cell.length_c   1.000
_cell.angle_alpha   90.00
_cell.angle_beta   90.00
_cell.angle_gamma   90.00
#
_symmetry.space_group_name_H-M   'P 1'
#
loop_
_entity.id
_entity.type
_entity.pdbx_description
1 polymer ?
#
loop_
_entity_poly.entity_id
_entity_poly.type
_entity_poly.pdbx_seq_one_letter_code
_entity_poly.pdbx_strand_id
1 'polypeptide(L)' 'MKKLIIIFIFALFATFAYAENYSEMSTQELISIMGYVDKKNQTKFENELKSRISTMTPKEKTMYQNNLKKMKK' A
#
# COMPACT_ATOMS: atom_id res chain seq x y z
N MET A 1 32.95 -5.83 20.31
CA MET A 1 31.99 -6.70 19.58
C MET A 1 30.53 -6.30 19.78
N LYS A 2 30.05 -6.01 21.01
CA LYS A 2 28.65 -5.60 21.26
C LYS A 2 28.18 -4.36 20.45
N LYS A 3 29.06 -3.38 20.23
CA LYS A 3 28.76 -2.16 19.45
C LYS A 3 28.50 -2.43 17.96
N LEU A 4 29.17 -3.44 17.37
CA LEU A 4 28.95 -3.83 15.97
C LEU A 4 27.62 -4.57 15.78
N ILE A 5 27.21 -5.36 16.78
CA ILE A 5 25.91 -6.04 16.79
C ILE A 5 24.77 -5.01 16.81
N ILE A 6 24.89 -3.94 17.58
CA ILE A 6 23.87 -2.87 17.64
C ILE A 6 23.73 -2.16 16.28
N ILE A 7 24.85 -1.86 15.60
CA ILE A 7 24.84 -1.24 14.27
C ILE A 7 24.19 -2.17 13.24
N PHE A 8 24.47 -3.47 13.30
CA PHE A 8 23.89 -4.46 12.41
C PHE A 8 22.37 -4.62 12.63
N ILE A 9 21.92 -4.58 13.88
CA ILE A 9 20.50 -4.59 14.24
C ILE A 9 19.80 -3.32 13.72
N PHE A 10 20.40 -2.13 13.89
CA PHE A 10 19.84 -0.88 13.34
C PHE A 10 19.77 -0.90 11.80
N ALA A 11 20.77 -1.46 11.12
CA ALA A 11 20.75 -1.60 9.66
C ALA A 11 19.63 -2.55 9.17
N LEU A 12 19.34 -3.62 9.91
CA LEU A 12 18.21 -4.53 9.63
C LEU A 12 16.84 -3.85 9.83
N PHE A 13 16.70 -2.94 10.79
CA PHE A 13 15.44 -2.20 10.96
C PHE A 13 15.25 -1.08 9.94
N ALA A 14 16.33 -0.48 9.45
CA ALA A 14 16.28 0.57 8.43
C ALA A 14 15.67 0.09 7.09
N THR A 15 15.75 -1.21 6.78
CA THR A 15 15.14 -1.74 5.54
C THR A 15 13.61 -1.79 5.58
N PHE A 16 13.00 -1.74 6.77
CA PHE A 16 11.53 -1.75 6.90
C PHE A 16 10.90 -0.35 6.77
N ALA A 17 11.68 0.72 6.93
CA ALA A 17 11.17 2.10 6.91
C ALA A 17 10.71 2.57 5.52
N TYR A 18 11.10 1.87 4.45
CA TYR A 18 10.74 2.21 3.06
C TYR A 18 9.63 1.32 2.48
N ALA A 19 9.00 0.48 3.31
CA ALA A 19 7.84 -0.29 2.89
C ALA A 19 6.62 0.63 2.88
N GLU A 20 6.03 0.87 1.71
CA GLU A 20 4.75 1.59 1.66
C GLU A 20 3.68 0.81 2.43
N ASN A 21 3.17 1.43 3.49
CA ASN A 21 2.17 0.81 4.36
C ASN A 21 0.75 1.21 3.94
N TYR A 22 0.22 0.50 2.96
CA TYR A 22 -1.16 0.69 2.48
C TYR A 22 -2.23 0.44 3.56
N SER A 23 -1.91 -0.32 4.62
CA SER A 23 -2.88 -0.62 5.68
C SER A 23 -3.22 0.60 6.53
N GLU A 24 -2.32 1.58 6.64
CA GLU A 24 -2.55 2.83 7.37
C GLU A 24 -3.33 3.87 6.55
N MET A 25 -3.41 3.70 5.23
CA MET A 25 -4.16 4.59 4.37
C MET A 25 -5.67 4.38 4.55
N SER A 26 -6.46 5.42 4.34
CA SER A 26 -7.92 5.29 4.20
C SER A 26 -8.31 4.64 2.87
N THR A 27 -9.52 4.07 2.81
CA THR A 27 -10.06 3.49 1.56
C THR A 27 -10.12 4.51 0.41
N GLN A 28 -10.41 5.78 0.73
CA GLN A 28 -10.46 6.86 -0.26
C GLN A 28 -9.07 7.21 -0.82
N GLU A 29 -8.06 7.24 0.03
CA GLU A 29 -6.67 7.45 -0.39
C GLU A 29 -6.19 6.31 -1.27
N LEU A 30 -6.48 5.05 -0.90
CA LEU A 30 -6.17 3.88 -1.72
C LEU A 30 -6.82 3.96 -3.11
N ILE A 31 -8.10 4.32 -3.18
CA ILE A 31 -8.80 4.48 -4.46
C ILE A 31 -8.19 5.62 -5.29
N SER A 32 -7.76 6.71 -4.66
CA SER A 32 -7.24 7.90 -5.34
C SER A 32 -5.90 7.64 -6.03
N ILE A 33 -5.08 6.75 -5.49
CA ILE A 33 -3.78 6.36 -6.06
C ILE A 33 -3.86 5.19 -7.05
N MET A 34 -5.04 4.63 -7.31
CA MET A 34 -5.23 3.55 -8.30
C MET A 34 -4.67 3.95 -9.68
N GLY A 35 -3.73 3.14 -10.19
CA GLY A 35 -3.05 3.37 -11.46
C GLY A 35 -1.79 4.24 -11.40
N TYR A 36 -1.38 4.67 -10.20
CA TYR A 36 -0.16 5.46 -9.98
C TYR A 36 0.86 4.78 -9.06
N VAL A 37 0.58 3.55 -8.64
CA VAL A 37 1.46 2.79 -7.74
C VAL A 37 2.63 2.18 -8.52
N ASP A 38 3.84 2.30 -7.97
CA ASP A 38 5.03 1.67 -8.52
C ASP A 38 4.84 0.15 -8.67
N LYS A 39 5.33 -0.43 -9.79
CA LYS A 39 5.24 -1.88 -10.06
C LYS A 39 5.77 -2.75 -8.92
N LYS A 40 6.82 -2.30 -8.21
CA LYS A 40 7.42 -3.01 -7.05
C LYS A 40 6.45 -3.15 -5.86
N ASN A 41 5.46 -2.26 -5.76
CA ASN A 41 4.49 -2.21 -4.67
C ASN A 41 3.07 -2.63 -5.11
N GLN A 42 2.85 -2.83 -6.41
CA GLN A 42 1.54 -3.13 -7.01
C GLN A 42 0.81 -4.28 -6.31
N THR A 43 1.48 -5.41 -6.06
CA THR A 43 0.87 -6.58 -5.41
C THR A 43 0.39 -6.26 -3.99
N LYS A 44 1.19 -5.51 -3.21
CA LYS A 44 0.83 -5.13 -1.84
C LYS A 44 -0.38 -4.20 -1.84
N PHE A 45 -0.34 -3.18 -2.71
CA PHE A 45 -1.44 -2.25 -2.90
C PHE A 45 -2.74 -2.96 -3.30
N GLU A 46 -2.67 -3.86 -4.29
CA GLU A 46 -3.85 -4.59 -4.74
C GLU A 46 -4.45 -5.50 -3.67
N ASN A 47 -3.61 -6.16 -2.87
CA ASN A 47 -4.09 -7.01 -1.78
C ASN A 47 -4.84 -6.19 -0.74
N GLU A 48 -4.29 -5.03 -0.36
CA GLU A 48 -4.95 -4.12 0.59
C GLU A 48 -6.24 -3.54 0.00
N LEU A 49 -6.23 -3.12 -1.27
CA LEU A 49 -7.42 -2.59 -1.92
C LEU A 49 -8.51 -3.66 -2.03
N LYS A 50 -8.14 -4.91 -2.35
CA LYS A 50 -9.08 -6.06 -2.46
C LYS A 50 -9.67 -6.42 -1.10
N SER A 51 -8.88 -6.39 -0.02
CA SER A 51 -9.37 -6.74 1.32
C SER A 51 -10.49 -5.80 1.81
N ARG A 52 -10.51 -4.55 1.31
CA ARG A 52 -11.49 -3.52 1.71
C ARG A 52 -12.74 -3.46 0.83
N ILE A 53 -12.81 -4.20 -0.27
CA ILE A 53 -13.96 -4.13 -1.21
C ILE A 53 -15.29 -4.43 -0.51
N SER A 54 -15.29 -5.38 0.43
CA SER A 54 -16.50 -5.78 1.17
C SER A 54 -17.00 -4.73 2.16
N THR A 55 -16.13 -3.81 2.60
CA THR A 55 -16.44 -2.79 3.61
C THR A 55 -16.60 -1.38 3.02
N MET A 56 -16.46 -1.22 1.71
CA MET A 56 -16.66 0.06 1.02
C MET A 56 -18.10 0.56 1.18
N THR A 57 -18.22 1.85 1.47
CA THR A 57 -19.48 2.58 1.33
C THR A 57 -19.94 2.63 -0.15
N PRO A 58 -21.22 2.92 -0.43
CA PRO A 58 -21.70 3.09 -1.80
C PRO A 58 -20.92 4.15 -2.60
N LYS A 59 -20.51 5.24 -1.93
CA LYS A 59 -19.69 6.29 -2.51
C LYS A 59 -18.32 5.76 -2.91
N GLU A 60 -17.62 5.08 -1.99
CA GLU A 60 -16.30 4.50 -2.25
C GLU A 60 -16.35 3.44 -3.34
N LYS A 61 -17.39 2.59 -3.35
CA LYS A 61 -17.58 1.57 -4.38
C LYS A 61 -17.72 2.19 -5.78
N THR A 62 -18.45 3.30 -5.88
CA THR A 62 -18.55 4.07 -7.13
C THR A 62 -17.20 4.66 -7.53
N MET A 63 -16.45 5.26 -6.60
CA MET A 63 -15.11 5.78 -6.88
C MET A 63 -14.15 4.68 -7.34
N TYR A 64 -14.17 3.52 -6.67
CA TYR A 64 -13.37 2.35 -7.01
C TYR A 64 -13.65 1.89 -8.45
N GLN A 65 -14.93 1.70 -8.80
CA GLN A 65 -15.34 1.31 -10.15
C GLN A 65 -14.87 2.31 -11.22
N ASN A 66 -15.01 3.61 -10.94
CA ASN A 66 -14.55 4.67 -11.84
C ASN A 66 -13.03 4.68 -12.04
N ASN A 67 -12.26 4.24 -11.05
CA ASN A 67 -10.79 4.18 -11.12
C ASN A 67 -10.24 2.84 -11.63
N LEU A 68 -11.05 1.77 -11.71
CA LEU A 68 -10.61 0.47 -12.26
C LEU A 68 -9.99 0.58 -13.66
N LYS A 69 -10.49 1.51 -14.48
CA LYS A 69 -9.95 1.78 -15.82
C LYS A 69 -8.49 2.24 -15.82
N LYS A 70 -8.01 2.84 -14.72
CA LYS A 70 -6.63 3.32 -14.57
C LYS A 70 -5.65 2.20 -14.23
N MET A 71 -6.14 1.06 -13.74
CA MET A 71 -5.31 -0.09 -13.36
C MET A 71 -4.92 -0.99 -14.54
N LYS A 72 -5.55 -0.82 -15.71
CA LYS A 72 -5.32 -1.66 -16.89
C LYS A 72 -4.18 -1.15 -17.81
N LYS A 73 -3.39 -0.19 -17.34
CA LYS A 73 -2.28 0.41 -18.11
C LYS A 73 -0.94 -0.25 -17.78
#